data_AF-A0A0R2SVJ4-F1
#
_entry.id   AF-A0A0R2SVJ4-F1
#
_cell.length_a   1.000
_cell.length_b   1.000
_cell.length_c   1.000
_cell.angle_alpha   90.00
_cell.angle_beta   90.00
_cell.angle_gamma   90.00
#
_symmetry.space_group_name_H-M   'P 1'
#
loop_
_entity.id
_entity.type
_entity.pdbx_description
1 polymer ?
#
loop_
_entity_poly.entity_id
_entity_poly.type
_entity_poly.pdbx_seq_one_letter_code
_entity_poly.pdbx_strand_id
1 'polypeptide(L)'
;MNRRLILLALGLLVASCVSYPSGEKPTNSLYCDNFMVYEMCVTDLNGDGEIEFVYFEGSQQAFMYRPGALRRLPKSLSMHPCATEMDEEMVKTTSRMFYIDESTTLLEKTDIRGTLLLKYMTALPEITACNLRREAASDAGS
;
A
#
# COMPACT_ATOMS: atom_id res chain seq x y z
N MET A 1 20.89 -18.55 42.39
CA MET A 1 19.51 -18.05 42.18
C MET A 1 19.61 -16.82 41.28
N ASN A 2 19.65 -16.96 39.94
CA ASN A 2 19.73 -15.81 39.00
C ASN A 2 19.49 -16.21 37.53
N ARG A 3 19.71 -17.48 37.15
CA ARG A 3 19.51 -17.94 35.75
C ARG A 3 18.03 -17.99 35.32
N ARG A 4 17.10 -18.23 36.25
CA ARG A 4 15.65 -18.23 35.98
C ARG A 4 15.08 -16.81 35.76
N LEU A 5 15.60 -15.81 36.48
CA LEU A 5 15.22 -14.40 36.31
C LEU A 5 15.69 -13.82 34.96
N ILE A 6 16.89 -14.22 34.52
CA ILE A 6 17.43 -13.83 33.20
C ILE A 6 16.60 -14.43 32.05
N LEU A 7 16.16 -15.69 32.18
CA LEU A 7 15.31 -16.34 31.17
C LEU A 7 13.90 -15.73 31.11
N LEU A 8 13.34 -15.30 32.25
CA LEU A 8 12.06 -14.58 32.28
C LEU A 8 12.16 -13.18 31.67
N ALA A 9 13.26 -12.45 31.91
CA ALA A 9 13.50 -11.15 31.31
C ALA A 9 13.73 -11.23 29.79
N LEU A 10 14.37 -12.31 29.31
CA LEU A 10 14.58 -12.54 27.88
C LEU A 10 13.28 -12.94 27.16
N GLY A 11 12.36 -13.63 27.85
CA GLY A 11 11.04 -13.99 27.31
C GLY A 11 10.11 -12.80 27.08
N LEU A 12 10.19 -11.75 27.91
CA LEU A 12 9.38 -10.53 27.73
C LEU A 12 9.82 -9.68 26.53
N LEU A 13 11.08 -9.79 26.09
CA LEU A 13 11.60 -8.97 25.00
C LEU A 13 11.19 -9.48 23.60
N VAL A 14 10.66 -10.70 23.49
CA VAL A 14 10.26 -11.31 22.20
C VAL A 14 8.76 -11.19 21.92
N ALA A 15 7.99 -10.54 22.80
CA ALA A 15 6.57 -10.25 22.59
C ALA A 15 6.38 -8.90 21.87
N SER A 16 7.05 -8.69 20.73
CA SER A 16 6.59 -7.69 19.78
C SER A 16 5.35 -8.27 19.08
N CYS A 17 4.18 -8.12 19.70
CA CYS A 17 2.92 -8.39 19.04
C CYS A 17 2.80 -7.42 17.86
N VAL A 18 2.70 -7.95 16.65
CA VAL A 18 2.19 -7.19 15.50
C VAL A 18 0.73 -6.85 15.82
N SER A 19 0.45 -5.56 16.02
CA SER A 19 -0.89 -5.06 16.30
C SER A 19 -1.53 -4.64 14.98
N TYR A 20 -2.47 -5.42 14.48
CA TYR A 20 -3.24 -5.04 13.29
C TYR A 20 -4.27 -3.95 13.63
N PRO A 21 -4.62 -3.06 12.69
CA PRO A 21 -5.56 -1.94 12.88
C PRO A 21 -6.88 -2.30 13.58
N SER A 22 -7.34 -3.55 13.44
CA SER A 22 -8.58 -4.06 14.05
C SER A 22 -8.38 -5.34 14.88
N GLY A 23 -7.14 -5.75 15.15
CA GLY A 23 -6.82 -7.03 15.80
C GLY A 23 -7.06 -8.27 14.92
N GLU A 24 -7.60 -8.06 13.72
CA GLU A 24 -7.83 -9.07 12.71
C GLU A 24 -6.59 -9.21 11.82
N LYS A 25 -6.25 -10.44 11.42
CA LYS A 25 -5.09 -10.67 10.56
C LYS A 25 -5.48 -10.36 9.10
N PRO A 26 -4.62 -9.72 8.30
CA PRO A 26 -4.82 -9.57 6.87
C PRO A 26 -5.18 -10.91 6.24
N THR A 27 -6.25 -10.95 5.44
CA THR A 27 -6.65 -12.16 4.72
C THR A 27 -5.79 -12.35 3.47
N ASN A 28 -5.22 -11.25 2.95
CA ASN A 28 -4.35 -11.22 1.78
C ASN A 28 -3.18 -10.25 1.97
N SER A 29 -2.02 -10.53 1.35
CA SER A 29 -0.87 -9.62 1.28
C SER A 29 -0.73 -8.91 -0.08
N LEU A 30 -1.63 -9.24 -1.01
CA LEU A 30 -1.74 -8.69 -2.34
C LEU A 30 -3.23 -8.59 -2.68
N TYR A 31 -3.66 -7.44 -3.17
CA TYR A 31 -5.02 -7.25 -3.67
C TYR A 31 -4.94 -6.51 -5.00
N CYS A 32 -5.52 -7.09 -6.05
CA CYS A 32 -5.56 -6.52 -7.39
C CYS A 32 -7.02 -6.33 -7.81
N ASP A 33 -7.32 -5.17 -8.39
CA ASP A 33 -8.68 -4.84 -8.82
C ASP A 33 -8.65 -3.77 -9.91
N ASN A 34 -9.80 -3.60 -10.54
CA ASN A 34 -10.01 -2.58 -11.55
C ASN A 34 -10.49 -1.29 -10.89
N PHE A 35 -9.68 -0.24 -10.98
CA PHE A 35 -10.03 1.10 -10.52
C PHE A 35 -10.18 2.00 -11.75
N MET A 36 -11.44 2.31 -12.09
CA MET A 36 -11.80 2.99 -13.33
C MET A 36 -11.36 2.19 -14.57
N VAL A 37 -10.34 2.69 -15.29
CA VAL A 37 -9.80 2.11 -16.53
C VAL A 37 -8.45 1.40 -16.31
N TYR A 38 -7.94 1.41 -15.08
CA TYR A 38 -6.63 0.84 -14.74
C TYR A 38 -6.78 -0.39 -13.86
N GLU A 39 -6.08 -1.45 -14.22
CA GLU A 39 -5.86 -2.60 -13.34
C GLU A 39 -4.68 -2.29 -12.43
N MET A 40 -4.96 -2.21 -11.12
CA MET A 40 -3.98 -1.80 -10.11
C MET A 40 -3.91 -2.84 -9.01
N CYS A 41 -2.72 -3.03 -8.48
CA CYS A 41 -2.44 -3.92 -7.37
C CYS A 41 -1.87 -3.15 -6.19
N VAL A 42 -2.24 -3.60 -4.99
CA VAL A 42 -1.71 -3.13 -3.71
C VAL A 42 -1.03 -4.28 -2.99
N THR A 43 0.13 -4.02 -2.38
CA THR A 43 0.90 -5.07 -1.71
C THR A 43 1.34 -4.68 -0.30
N ASP A 44 1.23 -5.66 0.60
CA ASP A 44 1.84 -5.71 1.93
C ASP A 44 3.02 -6.71 1.87
N LEU A 45 4.24 -6.20 1.92
CA LEU A 45 5.48 -6.95 1.76
C LEU A 45 6.05 -7.48 3.08
N ASN A 46 5.71 -6.88 4.23
CA ASN A 46 6.21 -7.30 5.55
C ASN A 46 5.14 -8.00 6.40
N GLY A 47 3.91 -8.09 5.93
CA GLY A 47 2.78 -8.72 6.61
C GLY A 47 2.29 -7.92 7.82
N ASP A 48 2.53 -6.61 7.88
CA ASP A 48 2.06 -5.76 8.98
C ASP A 48 0.62 -5.28 8.80
N GLY A 49 -0.01 -5.62 7.68
CA GLY A 49 -1.38 -5.26 7.33
C GLY A 49 -1.50 -3.83 6.83
N GLU A 50 -0.39 -3.15 6.55
CA GLU A 50 -0.36 -1.85 5.88
C GLU A 50 0.21 -1.97 4.47
N ILE A 51 -0.28 -1.12 3.58
CA ILE A 51 0.19 -1.10 2.19
C ILE A 51 1.62 -0.55 2.09
N GLU A 52 2.47 -1.17 1.28
CA GLU A 52 3.74 -0.56 0.85
C GLU A 52 3.64 0.16 -0.48
N PHE A 53 3.06 -0.47 -1.50
CA PHE A 53 3.05 0.05 -2.87
C PHE A 53 1.68 -0.14 -3.53
N VAL A 54 1.28 0.87 -4.31
CA VAL A 54 0.25 0.76 -5.34
C VAL A 54 0.93 0.80 -6.70
N TYR A 55 0.65 -0.19 -7.56
CA TYR A 55 1.28 -0.30 -8.87
C TYR A 55 0.30 -0.72 -9.96
N PHE A 56 0.62 -0.38 -11.21
CA PHE A 56 -0.13 -0.85 -12.38
C PHE A 56 0.23 -2.30 -12.69
N GLU A 57 -0.77 -3.17 -12.85
CA GLU A 57 -0.57 -4.61 -13.04
C GLU A 57 0.13 -4.92 -14.36
N GLY A 58 -0.27 -4.29 -15.47
CA GLY A 58 0.35 -4.52 -16.78
C GLY A 58 1.80 -4.03 -16.92
N SER A 59 2.17 -2.89 -16.30
CA SER A 59 3.52 -2.31 -16.43
C SER A 59 4.44 -2.58 -15.23
N GLN A 60 3.91 -3.09 -14.12
CA GLN A 60 4.64 -3.29 -12.86
C GLN A 60 5.31 -2.00 -12.35
N GLN A 61 4.71 -0.84 -12.65
CA GLN A 61 5.19 0.47 -12.19
C GLN A 61 4.43 0.92 -10.95
N ALA A 62 5.14 1.05 -9.83
CA ALA A 62 4.64 1.61 -8.59
C ALA A 62 4.51 3.12 -8.70
N PHE A 63 3.31 3.65 -8.49
CA PHE A 63 3.01 5.07 -8.61
C PHE A 63 2.57 5.71 -7.29
N MET A 64 2.30 4.91 -6.25
CA MET A 64 2.15 5.39 -4.87
C MET A 64 2.89 4.47 -3.92
N TYR A 65 3.49 5.02 -2.86
CA TYR A 65 4.26 4.24 -1.89
C TYR A 65 4.11 4.77 -0.46
N ARG A 66 4.16 3.89 0.54
CA ARG A 66 4.14 4.25 1.96
C ARG A 66 5.47 4.90 2.37
N PRO A 67 5.46 5.91 3.27
CA PRO A 67 6.68 6.48 3.81
C PRO A 67 7.66 5.41 4.30
N GLY A 68 8.90 5.46 3.81
CA GLY A 68 9.94 4.49 4.14
C GLY A 68 9.88 3.13 3.42
N ALA A 69 8.86 2.86 2.60
CA ALA A 69 8.73 1.61 1.86
C ALA A 69 9.76 1.44 0.73
N LEU A 70 10.32 2.53 0.19
CA LEU A 70 11.24 2.50 -0.97
C LEU A 70 12.45 1.56 -0.78
N ARG A 71 12.94 1.41 0.45
CA ARG A 71 14.07 0.49 0.76
C ARG A 71 13.71 -0.98 0.52
N ARG A 72 12.42 -1.31 0.46
CA ARG A 72 11.85 -2.64 0.26
C ARG A 72 11.26 -2.83 -1.14
N LEU A 73 11.50 -1.89 -2.08
CA LEU A 73 10.99 -2.00 -3.44
C LEU A 73 11.41 -3.34 -4.07
N PRO A 74 10.46 -4.21 -4.45
CA PRO A 74 10.77 -5.49 -5.10
C PRO A 74 11.47 -5.28 -6.44
N LYS A 75 12.38 -6.18 -6.81
CA LYS A 75 13.07 -6.13 -8.11
C LYS A 75 12.13 -6.26 -9.32
N SER A 76 10.95 -6.83 -9.12
CA SER A 76 9.91 -6.96 -10.14
C SER A 76 9.19 -5.64 -10.41
N LEU A 77 9.26 -4.68 -9.48
CA LEU A 77 8.62 -3.38 -9.61
C LEU A 77 9.64 -2.32 -9.98
N SER A 78 9.18 -1.33 -10.73
CA SER A 78 9.93 -0.09 -10.95
C SER A 78 9.10 1.09 -10.45
N MET A 79 9.76 2.18 -10.06
CA MET A 79 9.04 3.40 -9.69
C MET A 79 8.57 4.12 -10.95
N HIS A 80 7.29 4.48 -10.97
CA HIS A 80 6.79 5.42 -11.95
C HIS A 80 7.50 6.78 -11.73
N PRO A 81 7.93 7.49 -12.79
CA PRO A 81 8.66 8.76 -12.62
C PRO A 81 7.87 9.85 -11.88
N CYS A 82 6.54 9.71 -11.85
CA CYS A 82 5.62 10.58 -11.13
C CYS A 82 5.04 9.91 -9.87
N ALA A 83 5.75 8.95 -9.29
CA ALA A 83 5.28 8.28 -8.10
C ALA A 83 5.27 9.22 -6.89
N THR A 84 4.24 9.09 -6.05
CA THR A 84 4.04 9.94 -4.88
C THR A 84 4.05 9.13 -3.58
N GLU A 85 4.58 9.75 -2.52
CA GLU A 85 4.49 9.19 -1.17
C GLU A 85 3.06 9.37 -0.64
N MET A 86 2.50 8.34 -0.02
CA MET A 86 1.17 8.35 0.58
C MET A 86 1.19 9.02 1.94
N ASP A 87 0.16 9.83 2.24
CA ASP A 87 -0.08 10.28 3.60
C ASP A 87 -0.64 9.14 4.49
N GLU A 88 -0.66 9.37 5.80
CA GLU A 88 -1.11 8.38 6.79
C GLU A 88 -2.56 7.93 6.55
N GLU A 89 -3.43 8.84 6.13
CA GLU A 89 -4.84 8.55 5.89
C GLU A 89 -5.03 7.67 4.64
N MET A 90 -4.24 7.93 3.60
CA MET A 90 -4.17 7.16 2.36
C MET A 90 -3.67 5.75 2.64
N VAL A 91 -2.59 5.60 3.43
CA VAL A 91 -2.08 4.30 3.85
C VAL A 91 -3.16 3.54 4.60
N LYS A 92 -3.77 4.15 5.62
CA LYS A 92 -4.82 3.51 6.42
C LYS A 92 -6.02 3.07 5.59
N THR A 93 -6.50 3.93 4.71
CA THR A 93 -7.67 3.67 3.87
C THR A 93 -7.40 2.56 2.86
N THR A 94 -6.24 2.58 2.21
CA THR A 94 -5.87 1.60 1.18
C THR A 94 -5.56 0.23 1.78
N SER A 95 -5.03 0.20 3.00
CA SER A 95 -4.77 -1.03 3.75
C SER A 95 -6.05 -1.81 4.08
N ARG A 96 -7.22 -1.16 4.11
CA ARG A 96 -8.53 -1.84 4.31
C ARG A 96 -8.79 -2.90 3.24
N MET A 97 -8.19 -2.80 2.05
CA MET A 97 -8.35 -3.81 0.99
C MET A 97 -7.84 -5.20 1.42
N PHE A 98 -6.83 -5.29 2.28
CA PHE A 98 -6.29 -6.56 2.75
C PHE A 98 -7.19 -7.34 3.70
N TYR A 99 -8.30 -6.72 4.12
CA TYR A 99 -9.30 -7.31 5.01
C TYR A 99 -10.60 -7.65 4.27
N ILE A 100 -10.64 -7.48 2.94
CA ILE A 100 -11.76 -7.90 2.13
C ILE A 100 -11.68 -9.42 1.92
N ASP A 101 -12.75 -10.13 2.26
CA ASP A 101 -12.88 -11.57 2.08
C ASP A 101 -14.28 -11.99 1.57
N GLU A 102 -14.59 -13.28 1.66
CA GLU A 102 -15.89 -13.84 1.27
C GLU A 102 -17.03 -13.44 2.21
N SER A 103 -16.72 -13.16 3.48
CA SER A 103 -17.70 -12.75 4.50
C SER A 103 -18.02 -11.26 4.46
N THR A 104 -17.11 -10.44 3.90
CA THR A 104 -17.30 -8.99 3.76
C THR A 104 -18.53 -8.70 2.89
N THR A 105 -19.44 -7.88 3.41
CA THR A 105 -20.70 -7.57 2.73
C THR A 105 -20.48 -6.76 1.45
N LEU A 106 -21.42 -6.81 0.51
CA LEU A 106 -21.36 -6.02 -0.71
C LEU A 106 -21.30 -4.51 -0.43
N LEU A 107 -22.01 -4.07 0.63
CA LEU A 107 -22.02 -2.67 1.05
C LEU A 107 -20.64 -2.23 1.55
N GLU A 108 -19.98 -3.03 2.38
CA GLU A 108 -18.63 -2.75 2.87
C GLU A 108 -17.59 -2.77 1.74
N LYS A 109 -17.67 -3.73 0.82
CA LYS A 109 -16.80 -3.76 -0.37
C LYS A 109 -16.97 -2.47 -1.19
N THR A 110 -18.20 -2.01 -1.35
CA THR A 110 -18.51 -0.78 -2.10
C THR A 110 -18.01 0.47 -1.35
N ASP A 111 -18.16 0.53 -0.03
CA ASP A 111 -17.63 1.62 0.81
C ASP A 111 -16.10 1.74 0.70
N ILE A 112 -15.39 0.61 0.84
CA ILE A 112 -13.93 0.55 0.74
C ILE A 112 -13.49 1.02 -0.65
N ARG A 113 -14.05 0.42 -1.71
CA ARG A 113 -13.74 0.79 -3.11
C ARG A 113 -14.07 2.25 -3.42
N GLY A 114 -15.21 2.75 -2.95
CA GLY A 114 -15.65 4.12 -3.15
C GLY A 114 -14.73 5.13 -2.47
N THR A 115 -14.33 4.86 -1.23
CA THR A 115 -13.37 5.72 -0.51
C THR A 115 -12.02 5.77 -1.24
N LEU A 116 -11.58 4.63 -1.78
CA LEU A 116 -10.31 4.54 -2.49
C LEU A 116 -10.33 5.25 -3.84
N LEU A 117 -11.45 5.12 -4.56
CA LEU A 117 -11.69 5.88 -5.78
C LEU A 117 -11.60 7.39 -5.52
N LEU A 118 -12.25 7.88 -4.46
CA LEU A 118 -12.21 9.30 -4.11
C LEU A 118 -10.78 9.76 -3.78
N LYS A 119 -10.04 8.98 -2.99
CA LYS A 119 -8.65 9.30 -2.65
C LYS A 119 -7.75 9.31 -3.89
N TYR A 120 -7.91 8.34 -4.79
CA TYR A 120 -7.20 8.34 -6.07
C TYR A 120 -7.56 9.58 -6.91
N MET A 121 -8.83 9.95 -7.00
CA MET A 121 -9.27 11.18 -7.69
C MET A 121 -8.65 12.45 -7.11
N THR A 122 -8.39 12.50 -5.81
CA THR A 122 -7.69 13.64 -5.21
C THR A 122 -6.19 13.68 -5.53
N ALA A 123 -5.55 12.52 -5.76
CA ALA A 123 -4.14 12.43 -6.14
C ALA A 123 -3.90 12.61 -7.65
N LEU A 124 -4.92 12.31 -8.48
CA LEU A 124 -4.83 12.36 -9.95
C LEU A 124 -4.30 13.69 -10.52
N PRO A 125 -4.70 14.89 -10.04
CA PRO A 125 -4.22 16.15 -10.61
C PRO A 125 -2.70 16.31 -10.51
N GLU A 126 -2.10 15.90 -9.40
CA GLU A 126 -0.65 16.01 -9.18
C GLU A 126 0.12 15.05 -10.08
N ILE A 127 -0.34 13.79 -10.16
CA ILE A 127 0.21 12.76 -11.04
C ILE A 127 0.12 13.22 -12.51
N THR A 128 -1.04 13.75 -12.91
CA THR A 128 -1.29 14.26 -14.27
C THR A 128 -0.39 15.46 -14.58
N ALA A 129 -0.25 16.40 -13.66
CA ALA A 129 0.63 17.55 -13.85
C ALA A 129 2.10 17.14 -14.02
N CYS A 130 2.56 16.13 -13.28
CA CYS A 130 3.90 15.57 -13.48
C CYS A 130 4.04 14.92 -14.87
N ASN A 131 3.07 14.12 -15.30
CA ASN A 131 3.09 13.50 -16.63
C ASN A 131 3.15 14.54 -17.76
N LEU A 132 2.30 15.57 -17.72
CA LEU A 132 2.28 16.64 -18.73
C LEU A 132 3.61 17.40 -18.81
N ARG A 133 4.24 17.70 -17.66
CA ARG A 133 5.56 18.35 -17.63
C ARG A 133 6.63 17.47 -18.25
N ARG A 134 6.54 16.15 -18.08
CA ARG A 134 7.48 15.19 -18.66
C ARG A 134 7.30 15.06 -20.16
N GLU A 135 6.06 14.96 -20.64
CA GLU A 135 5.73 14.92 -22.08
C GLU A 135 6.24 16.19 -22.78
N ALA A 136 5.98 17.36 -22.20
CA ALA A 136 6.51 18.62 -22.73
C ALA A 136 8.05 18.66 -22.76
N ALA A 137 8.72 18.04 -21.77
CA ALA A 137 10.18 17.97 -21.72
C ALA A 137 10.76 16.93 -22.70
N SER A 138 10.06 15.83 -22.98
CA SER A 138 10.48 14.88 -24.02
C SER A 138 10.35 15.48 -25.42
N ASP A 139 9.29 16.23 -25.67
CA ASP A 139 9.02 16.86 -26.97
C ASP A 139 9.96 18.06 -27.25
N ALA A 140 10.41 18.75 -26.20
CA ALA A 140 11.39 19.84 -26.32
C ALA A 140 12.86 19.35 -26.45
N GLY A 141 13.12 18.08 -26.16
CA GLY A 141 14.44 17.45 -26.23
C GLY A 141 14.70 16.64 -27.51
N SER A 142 13.71 16.57 -28.41
CA SER A 142 13.74 15.86 -29.70
C SER A 142 13.90 16.78 -30.90
#